data_AF-A0AAV6HLS8-F1
#
_entry.id   AF-A0AAV6HLS8-F1
#
_cell.length_a   1.000
_cell.length_b   1.000
_cell.length_c   1.000
_cell.angle_alpha   90.00
_cell.angle_beta   90.00
_cell.angle_gamma   90.00
#
_symmetry.space_group_name_H-M   'P 1'
#
loop_
_entity.id
_entity.type
_entity.pdbx_description
1 polymer ?
#
loop_
_entity_poly.entity_id
_entity_poly.type
_entity_poly.pdbx_seq_one_letter_code
_entity_poly.pdbx_strand_id
1 'polypeptide(L)'
;MVHASRNSREQLRAHGGVDVYLSLLEDDLWAVMALDSIAVCLEHDNDNRKVELSLLKKDAVQKSVNFFWCCLEQHFVLILEPFLKIIMYVIYDLQFYYYYYFCFLHLC
;
A
#
# COMPACT_ATOMS: atom_id res chain seq x y z
N MET A 1 9.98 -17.79 -4.06
CA MET A 1 9.08 -16.90 -3.31
C MET A 1 7.96 -17.75 -2.73
N VAL A 2 7.80 -17.79 -1.40
CA VAL A 2 6.78 -18.62 -0.75
C VAL A 2 5.44 -17.89 -0.86
N HIS A 3 4.57 -18.34 -1.77
CA HIS A 3 3.26 -17.71 -1.95
C HIS A 3 2.33 -18.14 -0.81
N ALA A 4 1.89 -17.18 0.00
CA ALA A 4 0.83 -17.39 0.98
C ALA A 4 -0.48 -17.73 0.26
N SER A 5 -1.24 -18.69 0.79
CA SER A 5 -2.54 -19.09 0.22
C SER A 5 -3.48 -17.88 0.13
N ARG A 6 -4.46 -17.93 -0.77
CA ARG A 6 -5.50 -16.87 -0.87
C ARG A 6 -6.18 -16.60 0.48
N ASN A 7 -6.50 -17.66 1.23
CA ASN A 7 -7.08 -17.57 2.57
C ASN A 7 -6.11 -16.89 3.56
N SER A 8 -4.82 -17.23 3.52
CA SER A 8 -3.80 -16.58 4.35
C SER A 8 -3.68 -15.07 4.06
N ARG A 9 -3.77 -14.67 2.79
CA ARG A 9 -3.78 -13.25 2.39
C ARG A 9 -5.05 -12.54 2.86
N GLU A 10 -6.21 -13.17 2.73
CA GLU A 10 -7.50 -12.62 3.21
C GLU A 10 -7.51 -12.48 4.75
N GLN A 11 -6.96 -13.44 5.49
CA GLN A 11 -6.82 -13.38 6.95
C GLN A 11 -5.84 -12.29 7.40
N LEU A 12 -4.70 -12.13 6.70
CA LEU A 12 -3.77 -11.04 6.97
C LEU A 12 -4.47 -9.70 6.78
N ARG A 13 -5.19 -9.50 5.67
CA ARG A 13 -5.96 -8.27 5.43
C ARG A 13 -7.02 -8.01 6.49
N ALA A 14 -7.70 -9.05 6.96
CA ALA A 14 -8.75 -8.94 7.97
C ALA A 14 -8.22 -8.61 9.39
N HIS A 15 -6.95 -8.89 9.69
CA HIS A 15 -6.39 -8.79 11.05
C HIS A 15 -5.12 -7.94 11.16
N GLY A 16 -5.01 -6.83 10.39
CA GLY A 16 -3.89 -5.90 10.54
C GLY A 16 -2.59 -6.34 9.87
N GLY A 17 -2.66 -7.18 8.84
CA GLY A 17 -1.51 -7.65 8.07
C GLY A 17 -0.76 -6.53 7.34
N VAL A 18 -1.42 -5.40 7.06
CA VAL A 18 -0.76 -4.18 6.57
C VAL A 18 0.19 -3.63 7.63
N ASP A 19 -0.19 -3.66 8.90
CA ASP A 19 0.64 -3.18 10.01
C ASP A 19 1.90 -4.05 10.16
N VAL A 20 1.79 -5.37 9.90
CA VAL A 20 2.93 -6.29 9.86
C VAL A 20 3.92 -5.90 8.75
N TYR A 21 3.43 -5.65 7.53
CA TYR A 21 4.31 -5.24 6.43
C TYR A 21 4.93 -3.86 6.68
N LEU A 22 4.18 -2.92 7.27
CA LEU A 22 4.70 -1.61 7.65
C LEU A 22 5.82 -1.70 8.68
N SER A 23 5.73 -2.62 9.65
CA SER A 23 6.81 -2.90 10.60
C SER A 23 8.05 -3.52 9.94
N LEU A 24 7.88 -4.24 8.83
CA LEU A 24 9.01 -4.81 8.09
C LEU A 24 9.76 -3.78 7.22
N LEU A 25 9.24 -2.57 7.05
CA LEU A 25 9.95 -1.50 6.36
C LEU A 25 11.20 -1.02 7.13
N GLU A 26 11.29 -1.30 8.42
CA GLU A 26 12.46 -0.96 9.24
C GLU A 26 13.66 -1.89 8.99
N ASP A 27 13.47 -3.00 8.25
CA ASP A 27 14.50 -3.97 7.92
C ASP A 27 14.79 -3.98 6.41
N ASP A 28 15.98 -3.55 6.01
CA ASP A 28 16.42 -3.43 4.62
C ASP A 28 16.29 -4.73 3.82
N LEU A 29 16.43 -5.89 4.46
CA LEU A 29 16.31 -7.20 3.80
C LEU A 29 14.87 -7.53 3.43
N TRP A 30 13.90 -7.03 4.19
CA TRP A 30 12.48 -7.34 4.04
C TRP A 30 11.69 -6.22 3.38
N ALA A 31 12.21 -5.00 3.35
CA ALA A 31 11.52 -3.82 2.86
C ALA A 31 10.95 -3.97 1.44
N VAL A 32 11.72 -4.55 0.50
CA VAL A 32 11.25 -4.79 -0.87
C VAL A 32 10.06 -5.76 -0.90
N MET A 33 10.16 -6.88 -0.16
CA MET A 33 9.08 -7.86 -0.06
C MET A 33 7.83 -7.29 0.62
N ALA A 34 8.04 -6.45 1.65
CA ALA A 34 6.97 -5.78 2.35
C ALA A 34 6.21 -4.80 1.43
N LEU A 35 6.94 -3.98 0.65
CA LEU A 35 6.33 -3.07 -0.32
C LEU A 35 5.59 -3.80 -1.44
N ASP A 36 6.17 -4.87 -1.99
CA ASP A 36 5.49 -5.72 -2.99
C ASP A 36 4.19 -6.31 -2.42
N SER A 37 4.25 -6.79 -1.17
CA SER A 37 3.08 -7.36 -0.50
C SER A 37 2.00 -6.32 -0.23
N ILE A 38 2.38 -5.09 0.13
CA ILE A 38 1.45 -3.96 0.27
C ILE A 38 0.82 -3.60 -1.08
N ALA A 39 1.60 -3.54 -2.16
CA ALA A 39 1.09 -3.26 -3.50
C ALA A 39 0.06 -4.31 -3.95
N VAL A 40 0.34 -5.60 -3.74
CA VAL A 40 -0.61 -6.70 -4.04
C VAL A 40 -1.85 -6.64 -3.14
N CYS A 41 -1.70 -6.21 -1.89
CA CYS A 41 -2.83 -5.97 -1.00
C CYS A 41 -3.73 -4.84 -1.49
N LEU A 42 -3.16 -3.74 -1.99
CA LEU A 42 -3.89 -2.60 -2.57
C LEU A 42 -4.58 -2.95 -3.89
N GLU A 43 -3.90 -3.66 -4.79
CA GLU A 43 -4.47 -4.07 -6.09
C GLU A 43 -5.77 -4.87 -5.95
N HIS A 44 -5.92 -5.59 -4.84
CA HIS A 44 -7.09 -6.39 -4.54
C HIS A 44 -7.82 -5.86 -3.29
N ASP A 45 -7.68 -4.57 -2.97
CA ASP A 45 -8.49 -3.96 -1.92
C ASP A 45 -9.94 -3.92 -2.41
N ASN A 46 -10.86 -4.30 -1.52
CA ASN A 46 -12.27 -4.41 -1.87
C ASN A 46 -13.00 -3.07 -1.61
N ASP A 47 -14.30 -3.02 -1.86
CA ASP A 47 -15.11 -1.79 -1.70
C ASP A 47 -15.00 -1.13 -0.32
N ASN A 48 -14.61 -1.88 0.72
CA ASN A 48 -14.42 -1.33 2.07
C ASN A 48 -13.05 -0.65 2.27
N ARG A 49 -12.16 -0.67 1.26
CA ARG A 49 -10.88 0.06 1.21
C ARG A 49 -10.03 -0.11 2.47
N LYS A 50 -10.00 -1.32 3.03
CA LYS A 50 -9.42 -1.55 4.36
C LYS A 50 -7.92 -1.39 4.34
N VAL A 51 -7.27 -1.74 3.24
CA VAL A 51 -5.82 -1.59 3.06
C VAL A 51 -5.49 -0.12 2.88
N GLU A 52 -6.20 0.59 2.00
CA GLU A 52 -6.05 2.03 1.78
C GLU A 52 -6.20 2.81 3.08
N LEU A 53 -7.30 2.61 3.82
CA LEU A 53 -7.56 3.29 5.08
C LEU A 53 -6.50 2.98 6.16
N SER A 54 -5.91 1.79 6.14
CA SER A 54 -4.84 1.43 7.08
C SER A 54 -3.53 2.15 6.74
N LEU A 55 -3.22 2.33 5.45
CA LEU A 55 -2.04 3.09 5.01
C LEU A 55 -2.17 4.60 5.27
N LEU A 56 -3.40 5.13 5.29
CA LEU A 56 -3.67 6.54 5.60
C LEU A 56 -3.59 6.87 7.10
N LYS A 57 -3.47 5.87 7.99
CA LYS A 57 -3.27 6.12 9.43
C LYS A 57 -1.96 6.87 9.65
N LYS A 58 -1.97 7.81 10.59
CA LYS A 58 -0.80 8.65 10.92
C LYS A 58 0.49 7.84 11.14
N ASP A 59 0.41 6.73 11.86
CA ASP A 59 1.58 5.87 12.14
C ASP A 59 2.13 5.19 10.87
N ALA A 60 1.25 4.70 10.00
CA ALA A 60 1.61 4.08 8.74
C ALA A 60 2.29 5.07 7.78
N VAL A 61 1.73 6.28 7.69
CA VAL A 61 2.33 7.38 6.92
C VAL A 61 3.72 7.72 7.48
N GLN A 62 3.84 7.86 8.80
CA GLN A 62 5.13 8.21 9.42
C GLN A 62 6.20 7.14 9.17
N LYS A 63 5.86 5.85 9.31
CA LYS A 63 6.77 4.74 9.01
C LYS A 63 7.20 4.73 7.54
N SER A 64 6.25 4.96 6.64
CA SER A 64 6.53 5.06 5.20
C SER A 64 7.47 6.23 4.90
N VAL A 65 7.20 7.41 5.44
CA VAL A 65 8.05 8.60 5.26
C VAL A 65 9.46 8.36 5.82
N ASN A 66 9.57 7.81 7.02
CA ASN A 66 10.87 7.51 7.64
C ASN A 66 11.67 6.51 6.81
N PHE A 67 11.02 5.48 6.27
CA PHE A 67 11.65 4.51 5.38
C PHE A 67 12.26 5.17 4.14
N PHE A 68 11.48 5.99 3.42
CA PHE A 68 11.99 6.68 2.24
C PHE A 68 13.05 7.73 2.56
N TRP A 69 12.98 8.34 3.74
CA TRP A 69 13.99 9.29 4.20
C TRP A 69 15.34 8.62 4.51
N CYS A 70 15.33 7.41 5.06
CA CYS A 70 16.52 6.66 5.45
C CYS A 70 17.06 5.73 4.35
N CYS A 71 16.33 5.56 3.25
CA CYS A 71 16.67 4.61 2.19
C CYS A 71 18.02 4.97 1.52
N LEU A 72 18.98 4.04 1.58
CA LEU A 72 20.28 4.16 0.90
C LEU A 72 20.10 4.07 -0.64
N GLU A 73 20.86 4.89 -1.38
CA GLU A 73 20.77 5.02 -2.85
C GLU A 73 20.79 3.70 -3.62
N GLN A 74 21.47 2.67 -3.09
CA GLN A 74 21.63 1.36 -3.75
C GLN A 74 20.35 0.49 -3.72
N HIS A 75 19.41 0.77 -2.82
CA HIS A 75 18.12 0.04 -2.75
C HIS A 75 16.97 0.81 -3.41
N PHE A 76 17.16 2.09 -3.66
CA PHE A 76 16.13 2.96 -4.23
C PHE A 76 15.57 2.43 -5.56
N VAL A 77 16.42 1.88 -6.45
CA VAL A 77 15.98 1.36 -7.75
C VAL A 77 15.01 0.17 -7.62
N LEU A 78 15.24 -0.72 -6.65
CA LEU A 78 14.39 -1.88 -6.39
C LEU A 78 13.09 -1.50 -5.66
N ILE A 79 13.13 -0.41 -4.91
CA ILE A 79 12.01 0.15 -4.15
C ILE A 79 11.11 1.04 -5.03
N LEU A 80 11.68 1.67 -6.05
CA LEU A 80 11.00 2.65 -6.89
C LEU A 80 9.83 2.03 -7.64
N GLU A 81 9.98 0.83 -8.21
CA GLU A 81 8.90 0.17 -8.95
C GLU A 81 7.66 -0.15 -8.06
N PRO A 82 7.79 -0.84 -6.91
CA PRO A 82 6.65 -1.09 -6.04
C PRO A 82 6.09 0.20 -5.40
N PHE A 83 6.93 1.19 -5.10
CA PHE A 83 6.47 2.48 -4.60
C PHE A 83 5.63 3.24 -5.63
N LEU A 84 6.07 3.28 -6.89
CA LEU A 84 5.31 3.90 -7.98
C LEU A 84 3.98 3.19 -8.18
N LYS A 85 3.92 1.86 -8.06
CA LYS A 85 2.65 1.11 -8.09
C LYS A 85 1.72 1.57 -6.96
N ILE A 86 2.20 1.68 -5.72
CA ILE A 86 1.40 2.15 -4.58
C ILE A 86 0.85 3.56 -4.83
N ILE A 87 1.71 4.51 -5.24
CA ILE A 87 1.29 5.88 -5.58
C ILE A 87 0.25 5.85 -6.70
N MET A 88 0.50 5.07 -7.74
CA MET A 88 -0.36 4.97 -8.90
C MET A 88 -1.75 4.46 -8.50
N TYR A 89 -1.84 3.41 -7.68
CA TYR A 89 -3.12 2.89 -7.20
C TYR A 89 -3.88 3.92 -6.34
N VAL A 90 -3.19 4.58 -5.41
CA VAL A 90 -3.80 5.61 -4.55
C VAL A 90 -4.27 6.82 -5.36
N ILE A 91 -3.49 7.28 -6.35
CA ILE A 91 -3.85 8.41 -7.20
C ILE A 91 -4.97 8.05 -8.18
N TYR A 92 -4.93 6.87 -8.80
CA TYR A 92 -6.03 6.45 -9.68
C TYR A 92 -7.34 6.32 -8.91
N ASP A 93 -7.31 5.83 -7.67
CA ASP A 93 -8.50 5.78 -6.85
C ASP A 93 -9.00 7.19 -6.49
N LEU A 94 -8.11 8.12 -6.13
CA LEU A 94 -8.45 9.54 -5.90
C LEU A 94 -9.03 10.21 -7.16
N GLN A 95 -8.46 9.97 -8.33
CA GLN A 95 -8.98 10.50 -9.59
C GLN A 95 -10.33 9.87 -9.96
N PHE A 96 -10.50 8.57 -9.75
CA PHE A 96 -11.76 7.89 -9.97
C PHE A 96 -12.83 8.39 -9.00
N TYR A 97 -12.49 8.56 -7.72
CA TYR A 97 -13.38 9.14 -6.72
C TYR A 97 -13.76 10.58 -7.09
N TYR A 98 -12.79 11.42 -7.47
CA TYR A 98 -13.07 12.80 -7.88
C TYR A 98 -13.91 12.85 -9.14
N TYR A 99 -13.66 11.98 -10.13
CA TYR A 99 -14.43 11.90 -11.35
C TYR A 99 -15.85 11.39 -11.10
N TYR A 100 -16.01 10.35 -10.27
CA TYR A 100 -17.30 9.79 -9.88
C TYR A 100 -18.12 10.81 -9.07
N TYR A 101 -17.49 11.47 -8.10
CA TYR A 101 -18.12 12.51 -7.29
C TYR A 101 -18.47 13.74 -8.13
N PHE A 102 -17.61 14.16 -9.06
CA PHE A 102 -17.88 15.25 -10.01
C PHE A 102 -19.02 14.90 -10.97
N CYS A 103 -19.03 13.69 -11.54
CA CYS A 103 -20.14 13.21 -12.36
C CYS A 103 -21.46 13.16 -11.58
N PHE A 104 -21.43 12.71 -10.33
CA PHE A 104 -22.63 12.59 -9.50
C PHE A 104 -23.18 13.95 -9.04
N LEU A 105 -22.29 14.92 -8.77
CA LEU A 105 -22.67 16.26 -8.34
C LEU A 105 -23.15 17.16 -9.50
N HIS A 106 -22.80 16.83 -10.75
CA HIS A 106 -23.13 17.63 -11.93
C HIS A 106 -24.27 17.04 -12.79
N LEU A 107 -24.77 15.84 -12.45
CA LEU A 107 -25.95 15.20 -13.06
C LEU A 107 -27.20 15.18 -12.16
N CYS A 108 -27.12 15.71 -10.94
CA CYS A 108 -28.27 16.00 -10.06
C CYS A 108 -28.51 17.51 -9.99
#